data_AF-F6EY63-F1
#
_entry.id   AF-F6EY63-F1
#
_cell.length_a   1.000
_cell.length_b   1.000
_cell.length_c   1.000
_cell.angle_alpha   90.00
_cell.angle_beta   90.00
_cell.angle_gamma   90.00
#
_symmetry.space_group_name_H-M   'P 1'
#
loop_
_entity.id
_entity.type
_entity.pdbx_description
1 polymer ?
#
loop_
_entity_poly.entity_id
_entity_poly.type
_entity_poly.pdbx_seq_one_letter_code
_entity_poly.pdbx_strand_id
1 'polypeptide(L)'
;MMRNHFLKIFPFITMTLWTGAALAAPCPVPNAISNGQVADAAKVMDNFNAVAQCYDETIKPNGTPTAGSIAVFSDSKTIASGDLTGDITTSGGTTTTLSNSGVTPGTYTNPNIVVDAKGRVTAASSAPGGAGGGPALIASVTTTSGQSSVTFSSIPSTYTHLQIIGDAAVTSTNSLSTDVLGIQFNGDTGNNYRFTLFCTYASGSGCGNGSTSTNSAGAALIASNGASGVPFGGLKIDIPNYLSANQKSVLGHSGVIQGNVGPLQGLGTGNWTGTSAVTSITLVNRGSSNFATGSKFWLYAM
;
A
#
# COMPACT_ATOMS: atom_id res chain seq x y z
N MET A 1 -64.41 -14.21 78.48
CA MET A 1 -62.97 -14.40 78.27
C MET A 1 -62.71 -14.35 76.77
N MET A 2 -61.98 -13.33 76.28
CA MET A 2 -61.39 -13.16 74.92
C MET A 2 -62.36 -13.11 73.70
N ARG A 3 -62.17 -12.37 72.60
CA ARG A 3 -61.27 -11.28 72.17
C ARG A 3 -61.62 -10.93 70.70
N ASN A 4 -61.50 -9.64 70.35
CA ASN A 4 -61.15 -9.03 69.05
C ASN A 4 -62.16 -8.67 67.91
N HIS A 5 -61.95 -7.42 67.48
CA HIS A 5 -62.41 -6.64 66.32
C HIS A 5 -62.20 -7.26 64.93
N PHE A 6 -63.04 -6.83 63.96
CA PHE A 6 -62.62 -6.57 62.57
C PHE A 6 -63.42 -5.42 61.91
N LEU A 7 -62.71 -4.62 61.11
CA LEU A 7 -63.04 -3.37 60.41
C LEU A 7 -63.02 -3.64 58.88
N LYS A 8 -64.01 -3.21 58.06
CA LYS A 8 -63.91 -2.97 56.58
C LYS A 8 -65.02 -2.02 56.08
N ILE A 9 -64.74 -0.80 55.57
CA ILE A 9 -64.34 -0.31 54.21
C ILE A 9 -65.52 0.15 53.32
N PHE A 10 -65.51 1.41 52.88
CA PHE A 10 -65.92 1.89 51.54
C PHE A 10 -65.18 3.21 51.21
N PRO A 11 -64.34 3.30 50.15
CA PRO A 11 -63.63 4.54 49.81
C PRO A 11 -64.31 5.33 48.68
N PHE A 12 -64.31 6.65 48.82
CA PHE A 12 -64.61 7.65 47.79
C PHE A 12 -63.35 7.94 46.96
N ILE A 13 -63.46 7.91 45.64
CA ILE A 13 -62.38 8.22 44.69
C ILE A 13 -62.35 9.73 44.45
N THR A 14 -61.22 10.40 44.72
CA THR A 14 -60.97 11.79 44.31
C THR A 14 -59.95 11.82 43.17
N MET A 15 -60.36 12.47 42.08
CA MET A 15 -59.63 12.66 40.82
C MET A 15 -58.59 13.77 41.00
N THR A 16 -57.31 13.45 40.82
CA THR A 16 -56.20 14.40 40.94
C THR A 16 -55.91 15.04 39.58
N LEU A 17 -56.08 16.37 39.48
CA LEU A 17 -55.68 17.16 38.33
C LEU A 17 -54.16 17.40 38.35
N TRP A 18 -53.52 17.13 37.21
CA TRP A 18 -52.10 17.29 36.95
C TRP A 18 -51.75 18.77 36.82
N THR A 19 -50.81 19.28 37.63
CA THR A 19 -50.31 20.66 37.52
C THR A 19 -49.15 20.74 36.53
N GLY A 20 -49.23 21.68 35.59
CA GLY A 20 -48.16 22.02 34.65
C GLY A 20 -46.89 22.55 35.33
N ALA A 21 -45.85 22.70 34.52
CA ALA A 21 -44.47 23.05 34.89
C ALA A 21 -44.34 24.08 36.02
N ALA A 22 -43.51 23.75 37.02
CA ALA A 22 -43.16 24.65 38.11
C ALA A 22 -42.54 25.95 37.56
N LEU A 23 -43.27 27.05 37.63
CA LEU A 23 -42.68 28.38 37.55
C LEU A 23 -41.73 28.52 38.75
N ALA A 24 -40.49 28.94 38.50
CA ALA A 24 -39.53 29.21 39.57
C ALA A 24 -40.16 30.17 40.59
N ALA A 25 -40.15 29.79 41.87
CA ALA A 25 -40.73 30.60 42.93
C ALA A 25 -40.09 32.01 42.90
N PRO A 26 -40.88 33.10 42.89
CA PRO A 26 -40.33 34.45 42.85
C PRO A 26 -39.47 34.68 44.10
N CYS A 27 -38.26 35.23 43.91
CA CYS A 27 -37.36 35.57 45.01
C CYS A 27 -38.06 36.46 46.03
N PRO A 28 -38.34 35.98 47.26
CA PRO A 28 -39.09 36.76 48.22
C PRO A 28 -38.22 37.87 48.79
N VAL A 29 -38.73 39.10 48.77
CA VAL A 29 -38.13 40.23 49.49
C VAL A 29 -38.81 40.36 50.86
N PRO A 30 -38.04 40.34 51.98
CA PRO A 30 -38.61 40.29 53.32
C PRO A 30 -39.31 41.59 53.75
N ASN A 31 -38.95 42.74 53.15
CA ASN A 31 -39.50 44.04 53.52
C ASN A 31 -40.23 44.70 52.33
N ALA A 32 -41.49 45.09 52.53
CA ALA A 32 -42.20 45.93 51.57
C ALA A 32 -41.77 47.40 51.76
N ILE A 33 -41.19 48.00 50.72
CA ILE A 33 -40.84 49.43 50.67
C ILE A 33 -41.66 50.11 49.57
N SER A 34 -42.31 51.22 49.88
CA SER A 34 -43.14 51.96 48.92
C SER A 34 -42.44 53.22 48.43
N ASN A 35 -42.68 53.58 47.16
CA ASN A 35 -42.10 54.78 46.57
C ASN A 35 -42.56 56.03 47.34
N GLY A 36 -41.61 56.89 47.71
CA GLY A 36 -41.84 58.11 48.50
C GLY A 36 -41.76 57.93 50.03
N GLN A 37 -41.50 56.73 50.54
CA GLN A 37 -41.17 56.53 51.96
C GLN A 37 -39.69 56.81 52.22
N VAL A 38 -39.34 57.42 53.37
CA VAL A 38 -37.96 57.37 53.88
C VAL A 38 -37.71 55.93 54.32
N ALA A 39 -37.03 55.17 53.46
CA ALA A 39 -36.74 53.77 53.72
C ALA A 39 -35.56 53.62 54.70
N ASP A 40 -35.71 52.73 55.67
CA ASP A 40 -34.65 52.34 56.58
C ASP A 40 -33.54 51.63 55.80
N ALA A 41 -32.30 52.11 55.90
CA ALA A 41 -31.15 51.56 55.18
C ALA A 41 -30.91 50.07 55.52
N ALA A 42 -31.21 49.63 56.75
CA ALA A 42 -31.11 48.23 57.14
C ALA A 42 -32.12 47.38 56.37
N LYS A 43 -33.38 47.81 56.26
CA LYS A 43 -34.43 47.08 55.54
C LYS A 43 -34.17 46.98 54.04
N VAL A 44 -33.59 48.02 53.44
CA VAL A 44 -33.17 48.01 52.03
C VAL A 44 -32.04 47.01 51.83
N MET A 45 -31.03 47.01 52.70
CA MET A 45 -29.93 46.04 52.63
C MET A 45 -30.39 44.60 52.88
N ASP A 46 -31.36 44.38 53.77
CA ASP A 46 -31.96 43.06 53.98
C ASP A 46 -32.65 42.55 52.71
N ASN A 47 -33.34 43.41 51.97
CA ASN A 47 -33.92 43.05 50.68
C ASN A 47 -32.85 42.73 49.62
N PHE A 48 -31.78 43.53 49.52
CA PHE A 48 -30.68 43.25 48.61
C PHE A 48 -30.00 41.90 48.92
N ASN A 49 -29.77 41.62 50.21
CA ASN A 49 -29.20 40.35 50.66
C ASN A 49 -30.14 39.18 50.34
N ALA A 50 -31.46 39.33 50.54
CA ALA A 50 -32.43 38.29 50.20
C ALA A 50 -32.48 37.99 48.70
N VAL A 51 -32.40 39.02 47.84
CA VAL A 51 -32.33 38.82 46.38
C VAL A 51 -31.01 38.18 45.96
N ALA A 52 -29.87 38.60 46.55
CA ALA A 52 -28.57 38.01 46.27
C ALA A 52 -28.51 36.53 46.69
N GLN A 53 -29.04 36.19 47.87
CA GLN A 53 -29.17 34.80 48.33
C GLN A 53 -30.07 34.00 47.41
N CYS A 54 -31.21 34.56 47.00
CA CYS A 54 -32.08 33.88 46.05
C CYS A 54 -31.37 33.62 44.72
N TYR A 55 -30.61 34.57 44.17
CA TYR A 55 -29.81 34.38 42.95
C TYR A 55 -28.79 33.24 43.12
N ASP A 56 -28.04 33.24 44.23
CA ASP A 56 -27.07 32.19 44.54
C ASP A 56 -27.72 30.81 44.71
N GLU A 57 -28.98 30.75 45.15
CA GLU A 57 -29.75 29.51 45.24
C GLU A 57 -30.43 29.12 43.92
N THR A 58 -30.75 30.08 43.05
CA THR A 58 -31.56 29.84 41.83
C THR A 58 -30.79 29.79 40.52
N ILE A 59 -29.60 30.36 40.41
CA ILE A 59 -28.90 30.46 39.12
C ILE A 59 -27.40 30.14 39.21
N LYS A 60 -26.85 29.99 40.42
CA LYS A 60 -25.47 29.57 40.59
C LYS A 60 -25.32 28.09 40.20
N PRO A 61 -24.46 27.78 39.22
CA PRO A 61 -24.22 26.39 38.89
C PRO A 61 -23.54 25.66 40.06
N ASN A 62 -24.03 24.49 40.43
CA ASN A 62 -23.46 23.64 41.47
C ASN A 62 -22.67 22.50 40.83
N GLY A 63 -21.37 22.72 40.63
CA GLY A 63 -20.49 21.73 40.05
C GLY A 63 -19.04 22.18 40.03
N THR A 64 -18.13 21.25 40.32
CA THR A 64 -16.69 21.47 40.23
C THR A 64 -16.09 20.41 39.31
N PRO A 65 -16.25 20.54 37.97
CA PRO A 65 -15.67 19.57 37.05
C PRO A 65 -14.17 19.46 37.28
N THR A 66 -13.65 18.24 37.25
CA THR A 66 -12.21 18.00 37.36
C THR A 66 -11.49 18.63 36.17
N ALA A 67 -10.32 19.23 36.40
CA ALA A 67 -9.52 19.83 35.34
C ALA A 67 -9.26 18.81 34.21
N GLY A 68 -9.54 19.20 32.97
CA GLY A 68 -9.42 18.33 31.79
C GLY A 68 -10.69 17.54 31.42
N SER A 69 -11.74 17.57 32.23
CA SER A 69 -13.06 17.02 31.87
C SER A 69 -13.89 18.05 31.07
N ILE A 70 -14.86 17.56 30.29
CA ILE A 70 -15.88 18.40 29.66
C ILE A 70 -16.92 18.78 30.71
N ALA A 71 -17.27 20.06 30.78
CA ALA A 71 -18.39 20.52 31.58
C ALA A 71 -19.71 20.11 30.89
N VAL A 72 -20.47 19.22 31.53
CA VAL A 72 -21.79 18.78 31.06
C VAL A 72 -22.85 19.39 31.96
N PHE A 73 -23.78 20.14 31.37
CA PHE A 73 -24.96 20.67 32.05
C PHE A 73 -26.07 19.63 31.97
N SER A 74 -26.43 19.03 33.11
CA SER A 74 -27.52 18.04 33.18
C SER A 74 -28.89 18.69 33.47
N ASP A 75 -28.88 19.91 34.00
CA ASP A 75 -30.04 20.78 34.18
C ASP A 75 -29.60 22.25 34.27
N SER A 76 -30.50 23.16 34.66
CA SER A 76 -30.24 24.60 34.73
C SER A 76 -29.21 25.03 35.78
N LYS A 77 -28.76 24.12 36.66
CA LYS A 77 -27.80 24.41 37.74
C LYS A 77 -26.67 23.40 37.83
N THR A 78 -26.90 22.14 37.50
CA THR A 78 -25.91 21.09 37.76
C THR A 78 -24.91 20.97 36.62
N ILE A 79 -23.64 21.19 36.98
CA ILE A 79 -22.49 20.95 36.11
C ILE A 79 -21.76 19.71 36.63
N ALA A 80 -21.65 18.69 35.79
CA ALA A 80 -20.87 17.50 36.07
C ALA A 80 -19.61 17.46 35.19
N SER A 81 -18.63 16.65 35.63
CA SER A 81 -17.59 16.17 34.74
C SER A 81 -18.17 15.15 33.76
N GLY A 82 -17.95 15.37 32.48
CA GLY A 82 -18.10 14.37 31.43
C GLY A 82 -16.77 14.11 30.74
N ASP A 83 -16.64 12.92 30.15
CA ASP A 83 -15.49 12.55 29.34
C ASP A 83 -15.89 12.37 27.87
N LEU A 84 -14.93 12.60 26.96
CA LEU A 84 -15.05 12.09 25.61
C LEU A 84 -15.01 10.56 25.68
N THR A 85 -15.93 9.90 24.99
CA THR A 85 -16.02 8.43 24.97
C THR A 85 -15.44 7.85 23.69
N GLY A 86 -15.02 6.59 23.72
CA GLY A 86 -14.45 5.90 22.57
C GLY A 86 -12.93 6.07 22.48
N ASP A 87 -12.43 6.41 21.28
CA ASP A 87 -10.99 6.41 20.97
C ASP A 87 -10.25 7.69 21.38
N ILE A 88 -10.98 8.70 21.88
CA ILE A 88 -10.44 9.97 22.34
C ILE A 88 -10.39 9.96 23.87
N THR A 89 -9.21 10.23 24.43
CA THR A 89 -9.01 10.38 25.87
C THR A 89 -8.59 11.82 26.19
N THR A 90 -8.99 12.31 27.37
CA THR A 90 -8.54 13.58 27.94
C THR A 90 -7.45 13.30 28.98
N SER A 91 -6.37 14.10 29.00
CA SER A 91 -5.25 13.88 29.93
C SER A 91 -5.11 15.02 30.93
N GLY A 92 -6.07 15.17 31.85
CA GLY A 92 -6.00 16.13 32.98
C GLY A 92 -5.76 17.60 32.60
N GLY A 93 -5.90 17.95 31.32
CA GLY A 93 -5.66 19.25 30.70
C GLY A 93 -6.47 19.38 29.41
N THR A 94 -6.27 20.46 28.63
CA THR A 94 -7.03 20.71 27.38
C THR A 94 -6.57 19.87 26.19
N THR A 95 -5.60 18.97 26.39
CA THR A 95 -5.09 18.08 25.34
C THR A 95 -5.96 16.85 25.21
N THR A 96 -6.45 16.60 24.00
CA THR A 96 -7.07 15.35 23.60
C THR A 96 -6.06 14.49 22.85
N THR A 97 -6.00 13.21 23.18
CA THR A 97 -5.15 12.24 22.49
C THR A 97 -6.02 11.15 21.87
N LEU A 98 -5.56 10.61 20.75
CA LEU A 98 -6.11 9.39 20.17
C LEU A 98 -5.40 8.18 20.76
N SER A 99 -6.15 7.12 21.00
CA SER A 99 -5.57 5.81 21.35
C SER A 99 -4.71 5.27 20.20
N ASN A 100 -3.56 4.67 20.53
CA ASN A 100 -2.69 4.04 19.53
C ASN A 100 -3.47 2.98 18.72
N SER A 101 -3.25 2.95 17.41
CA SER A 101 -3.86 1.96 16.51
C SER A 101 -3.35 0.53 16.70
N GLY A 102 -2.24 0.34 17.42
CA GLY A 102 -1.51 -0.93 17.51
C GLY A 102 -0.62 -1.23 16.30
N VAL A 103 -0.70 -0.42 15.23
CA VAL A 103 0.13 -0.53 14.03
C VAL A 103 1.44 0.23 14.23
N THR A 104 2.58 -0.43 13.98
CA THR A 104 3.89 0.22 14.04
C THR A 104 3.97 1.37 13.01
N PRO A 105 4.36 2.59 13.41
CA PRO A 105 4.53 3.69 12.46
C PRO A 105 5.58 3.36 11.38
N GLY A 106 5.24 3.57 10.11
CA GLY A 106 6.14 3.33 8.99
C GLY A 106 5.44 3.37 7.63
N THR A 107 6.21 3.15 6.57
CA THR A 107 5.69 3.01 5.21
C THR A 107 5.45 1.54 4.89
N TYR A 108 4.29 1.22 4.35
CA TYR A 108 3.93 -0.13 3.93
C TYR A 108 3.84 -0.21 2.40
N THR A 109 4.60 -1.11 1.78
CA THR A 109 4.60 -1.31 0.31
C THR A 109 3.55 -2.35 -0.05
N ASN A 110 2.67 -2.01 -1.00
CA ASN A 110 1.50 -2.83 -1.37
C ASN A 110 0.75 -3.32 -0.12
N PRO A 111 0.19 -2.39 0.68
CA PRO A 111 -0.27 -2.71 2.02
C PRO A 111 -1.51 -3.59 2.00
N ASN A 112 -1.51 -4.64 2.83
CA ASN A 112 -2.75 -5.25 3.30
C ASN A 112 -3.18 -4.50 4.57
N ILE A 113 -4.36 -3.89 4.53
CA ILE A 113 -4.90 -3.04 5.60
C ILE A 113 -6.14 -3.69 6.18
N VAL A 114 -6.15 -3.87 7.49
CA VAL A 114 -7.36 -4.26 8.23
C VAL A 114 -7.89 -3.03 8.94
N VAL A 115 -9.17 -2.73 8.72
CA VAL A 115 -9.88 -1.66 9.40
C VAL A 115 -10.93 -2.25 10.35
N ASP A 116 -11.16 -1.57 11.47
CA ASP A 116 -12.26 -1.90 12.36
C ASP A 116 -13.61 -1.39 11.82
N ALA A 117 -14.70 -1.70 12.52
CA ALA A 117 -16.04 -1.25 12.16
C ALA A 117 -16.23 0.28 12.20
N LYS A 118 -15.28 1.02 12.81
CA LYS A 118 -15.28 2.49 12.83
C LYS A 118 -14.37 3.09 11.75
N GLY A 119 -13.69 2.26 10.95
CA GLY A 119 -12.81 2.69 9.86
C GLY A 119 -11.37 3.00 10.27
N ARG A 120 -10.97 2.73 11.51
CA ARG A 120 -9.56 2.91 11.94
C ARG A 120 -8.72 1.71 11.50
N VAL A 121 -7.52 1.97 11.00
CA VAL A 121 -6.53 0.94 10.70
C VAL A 121 -6.08 0.25 11.99
N THR A 122 -6.24 -1.08 12.07
CA THR A 122 -5.88 -1.90 13.24
C THR A 122 -4.80 -2.94 12.94
N ALA A 123 -4.54 -3.22 11.67
CA ALA A 123 -3.36 -3.95 11.23
C ALA A 123 -2.90 -3.43 9.86
N ALA A 124 -1.59 -3.37 9.67
CA ALA A 124 -0.98 -3.10 8.38
C ALA A 124 0.23 -4.01 8.20
N SER A 125 0.36 -4.58 7.01
CA SER A 125 1.53 -5.37 6.60
C SER A 125 1.88 -5.06 5.16
N SER A 126 3.18 -5.00 4.84
CA SER A 126 3.64 -4.95 3.45
C SER A 126 3.48 -6.33 2.84
N ALA A 127 2.82 -6.42 1.68
CA ALA A 127 2.93 -7.64 0.89
C ALA A 127 4.33 -7.71 0.26
N PRO A 128 4.97 -8.89 0.18
CA PRO A 128 6.11 -9.06 -0.71
C PRO A 128 5.63 -8.74 -2.12
N GLY A 129 6.14 -7.65 -2.71
CA GLY A 129 5.87 -7.16 -4.06
C GLY A 129 4.78 -7.90 -4.86
N GLY A 130 3.53 -7.80 -4.42
CA GLY A 130 2.41 -8.49 -5.03
C GLY A 130 1.82 -7.68 -6.17
N ALA A 131 2.15 -8.08 -7.39
CA ALA A 131 1.27 -8.13 -8.56
C ALA A 131 0.24 -6.98 -8.71
N GLY A 132 0.69 -5.79 -9.14
CA GLY A 132 -0.03 -5.21 -10.27
C GLY A 132 0.07 -6.25 -11.38
N GLY A 133 -1.03 -6.73 -11.97
CA GLY A 133 -1.08 -7.96 -12.80
C GLY A 133 -0.20 -7.99 -14.07
N GLY A 134 0.80 -7.13 -14.19
CA GLY A 134 1.88 -7.20 -15.16
C GLY A 134 3.24 -7.58 -14.54
N PRO A 135 4.26 -7.76 -15.39
CA PRO A 135 5.58 -8.23 -14.95
C PRO A 135 6.29 -7.24 -14.01
N ALA A 136 6.88 -7.73 -12.92
CA ALA A 136 7.68 -6.96 -11.97
C ALA A 136 9.12 -6.79 -12.48
N LEU A 137 9.62 -5.56 -12.61
CA LEU A 137 11.02 -5.31 -13.00
C LEU A 137 11.98 -5.76 -11.87
N ILE A 138 12.89 -6.68 -12.16
CA ILE A 138 13.95 -7.12 -11.26
C ILE A 138 15.19 -6.23 -11.42
N ALA A 139 15.64 -6.02 -12.66
CA ALA A 139 16.88 -5.31 -12.95
C ALA A 139 16.90 -4.76 -14.37
N SER A 140 17.71 -3.72 -14.62
CA SER A 140 17.98 -3.20 -15.95
C SER A 140 19.47 -2.89 -16.12
N VAL A 141 19.96 -3.04 -17.35
CA VAL A 141 21.35 -2.75 -17.73
C VAL A 141 21.34 -1.92 -19.00
N THR A 142 22.14 -0.86 -19.03
CA THR A 142 22.51 -0.13 -20.26
C THR A 142 24.03 -0.17 -20.39
N THR A 143 24.54 -0.65 -21.52
CA THR A 143 25.99 -0.72 -21.75
C THR A 143 26.56 0.69 -21.99
N THR A 144 27.62 1.06 -21.28
CA THR A 144 28.29 2.36 -21.42
C THR A 144 29.56 2.29 -22.28
N SER A 145 30.02 1.08 -22.57
CA SER A 145 31.15 0.74 -23.43
C SER A 145 30.92 -0.63 -24.08
N GLY A 146 31.82 -1.08 -24.94
CA GLY A 146 31.77 -2.44 -25.49
C GLY A 146 31.91 -3.48 -24.38
N GLN A 147 30.86 -4.29 -24.17
CA GLN A 147 30.84 -5.35 -23.15
C GLN A 147 30.74 -6.73 -23.80
N SER A 148 31.54 -7.70 -23.38
CA SER A 148 31.47 -9.07 -23.90
C SER A 148 30.28 -9.86 -23.35
N SER A 149 29.71 -9.41 -22.23
CA SER A 149 28.54 -10.03 -21.59
C SER A 149 27.71 -9.01 -20.81
N VAL A 150 26.46 -9.35 -20.51
CA VAL A 150 25.58 -8.63 -19.58
C VAL A 150 25.03 -9.64 -18.58
N THR A 151 25.21 -9.39 -17.28
CA THR A 151 24.80 -10.32 -16.22
C THR A 151 23.74 -9.70 -15.32
N PHE A 152 22.66 -10.43 -15.11
CA PHE A 152 21.70 -10.22 -14.03
C PHE A 152 22.02 -11.19 -12.90
N SER A 153 22.31 -10.67 -11.71
CA SER A 153 22.58 -11.45 -10.50
C SER A 153 21.45 -11.27 -9.48
N SER A 154 21.48 -12.09 -8.42
CA SER A 154 20.56 -11.98 -7.28
C SER A 154 19.08 -12.06 -7.68
N ILE A 155 18.75 -12.95 -8.63
CA ILE A 155 17.36 -13.16 -9.08
C ILE A 155 16.54 -13.76 -7.92
N PRO A 156 15.47 -13.09 -7.46
CA PRO A 156 14.65 -13.58 -6.35
C PRO A 156 14.03 -14.94 -6.67
N SER A 157 13.78 -15.77 -5.66
CA SER A 157 13.13 -17.09 -5.82
C SER A 157 11.64 -17.08 -5.47
N THR A 158 10.96 -15.96 -5.75
CA THR A 158 9.55 -15.72 -5.38
C THR A 158 8.59 -15.72 -6.56
N TYR A 159 9.09 -15.87 -7.78
CA TYR A 159 8.30 -15.78 -9.01
C TYR A 159 8.21 -17.13 -9.71
N THR A 160 7.33 -17.23 -10.71
CA THR A 160 7.13 -18.48 -11.46
C THR A 160 7.91 -18.48 -12.77
N HIS A 161 7.93 -17.34 -13.47
CA HIS A 161 8.62 -17.20 -14.74
C HIS A 161 9.43 -15.90 -14.79
N LEU A 162 10.43 -15.87 -15.68
CA LEU A 162 11.23 -14.68 -15.96
C LEU A 162 11.05 -14.27 -17.42
N GLN A 163 11.24 -12.99 -17.69
CA GLN A 163 11.26 -12.44 -19.04
C GLN A 163 12.37 -11.41 -19.18
N ILE A 164 13.09 -11.46 -20.30
CA ILE A 164 14.06 -10.44 -20.68
C ILE A 164 13.50 -9.70 -21.88
N ILE A 165 13.46 -8.38 -21.81
CA ILE A 165 13.21 -7.51 -22.96
C ILE A 165 14.51 -6.76 -23.23
N GLY A 166 14.88 -6.61 -24.50
CA GLY A 166 16.08 -5.89 -24.87
C GLY A 166 15.89 -5.07 -26.14
N ASP A 167 16.67 -4.00 -26.22
CA ASP A 167 16.92 -3.22 -27.42
C ASP A 167 18.42 -3.05 -27.53
N ALA A 168 19.04 -3.86 -28.40
CA ALA A 168 20.47 -4.07 -28.36
C ALA A 168 21.09 -4.35 -29.74
N ALA A 169 22.38 -4.09 -29.82
CA ALA A 169 23.21 -4.48 -30.94
C ALA A 169 24.56 -4.99 -30.45
N VAL A 170 25.30 -5.61 -31.35
CA VAL A 170 26.69 -6.01 -31.16
C VAL A 170 27.59 -5.28 -32.15
N THR A 171 28.88 -5.23 -31.85
CA THR A 171 29.87 -4.50 -32.64
C THR A 171 30.43 -5.29 -33.82
N SER A 172 29.91 -6.50 -34.10
CA SER A 172 30.38 -7.30 -35.23
C SER A 172 30.10 -6.61 -36.57
N THR A 173 30.99 -6.87 -37.53
CA THR A 173 30.98 -6.33 -38.90
C THR A 173 30.52 -7.38 -39.92
N ASN A 174 29.76 -8.39 -39.48
CA ASN A 174 29.33 -9.48 -40.35
C ASN A 174 28.39 -8.97 -41.46
N SER A 175 28.46 -9.58 -42.65
CA SER A 175 27.69 -9.14 -43.82
C SER A 175 26.19 -9.42 -43.72
N LEU A 176 25.76 -10.22 -42.74
CA LEU A 176 24.35 -10.50 -42.46
C LEU A 176 23.75 -9.48 -41.50
N SER A 177 24.53 -8.52 -40.98
CA SER A 177 24.08 -7.50 -40.03
C SER A 177 23.35 -8.06 -38.80
N THR A 178 23.62 -9.32 -38.44
CA THR A 178 22.99 -9.98 -37.29
C THR A 178 23.90 -11.05 -36.70
N ASP A 179 23.83 -11.23 -35.38
CA ASP A 179 24.47 -12.32 -34.64
C ASP A 179 23.41 -13.06 -33.80
N VAL A 180 23.85 -14.10 -33.08
CA VAL A 180 23.00 -14.86 -32.14
C VAL A 180 23.29 -14.46 -30.70
N LEU A 181 22.25 -13.99 -30.01
CA LEU A 181 22.27 -13.77 -28.57
C LEU A 181 22.19 -15.12 -27.85
N GLY A 182 23.22 -15.42 -27.07
CA GLY A 182 23.28 -16.56 -26.17
C GLY A 182 22.82 -16.20 -24.75
N ILE A 183 22.22 -17.16 -24.07
CA ILE A 183 21.89 -17.07 -22.64
C ILE A 183 22.58 -18.20 -21.88
N GLN A 184 23.11 -17.85 -20.70
CA GLN A 184 23.72 -18.73 -19.72
C GLN A 184 23.03 -18.55 -18.37
N PHE A 185 22.92 -19.64 -17.62
CA PHE A 185 22.34 -19.66 -16.29
C PHE A 185 23.40 -20.00 -15.25
N ASN A 186 23.36 -19.32 -14.11
CA ASN A 186 24.15 -19.64 -12.92
C ASN A 186 25.67 -19.70 -13.15
N GLY A 187 26.20 -18.99 -14.16
CA GLY A 187 27.60 -19.06 -14.54
C GLY A 187 28.04 -20.42 -15.11
N ASP A 188 27.08 -21.27 -15.49
CA ASP A 188 27.36 -22.59 -16.06
C ASP A 188 27.88 -22.45 -17.49
N THR A 189 29.16 -22.76 -17.66
CA THR A 189 29.90 -22.73 -18.92
C THR A 189 30.10 -24.13 -19.51
N GLY A 190 29.51 -25.15 -18.90
CA GLY A 190 29.57 -26.53 -19.38
C GLY A 190 28.77 -26.73 -20.67
N ASN A 191 29.05 -27.82 -21.38
CA ASN A 191 28.38 -28.18 -22.64
C ASN A 191 26.99 -28.81 -22.41
N ASN A 192 26.15 -28.15 -21.62
CA ASN A 192 24.87 -28.67 -21.15
C ASN A 192 23.67 -27.82 -21.61
N TYR A 193 23.90 -27.00 -22.64
CA TYR A 193 22.89 -26.25 -23.36
C TYR A 193 22.63 -26.82 -24.75
N ARG A 194 21.40 -26.68 -25.20
CA ARG A 194 20.93 -26.99 -26.54
C ARG A 194 20.07 -25.84 -27.04
N PHE A 195 20.03 -25.64 -28.35
CA PHE A 195 19.10 -24.67 -28.93
C PHE A 195 18.78 -24.97 -30.38
N THR A 196 17.69 -24.39 -30.86
CA THR A 196 17.35 -24.25 -32.28
C THR A 196 16.83 -22.84 -32.50
N LEU A 197 17.32 -22.21 -33.55
CA LEU A 197 16.99 -20.86 -33.96
C LEU A 197 16.51 -20.89 -35.40
N PHE A 198 15.36 -20.27 -35.66
CA PHE A 198 14.81 -20.07 -36.99
C PHE A 198 14.72 -18.57 -37.27
N CYS A 199 14.89 -18.18 -38.53
CA CYS A 199 14.63 -16.81 -38.94
C CYS A 199 13.94 -16.75 -40.29
N THR A 200 13.27 -15.63 -40.55
CA THR A 200 12.62 -15.36 -41.84
C THR A 200 13.02 -13.97 -42.33
N TYR A 201 13.49 -13.91 -43.58
CA TYR A 201 13.84 -12.68 -44.28
C TYR A 201 12.60 -12.03 -44.90
N ALA A 202 12.67 -10.73 -45.19
CA ALA A 202 11.65 -10.01 -45.95
C ALA A 202 11.36 -10.63 -47.33
N SER A 203 12.32 -11.34 -47.92
CA SER A 203 12.16 -12.09 -49.17
C SER A 203 11.28 -13.36 -49.05
N GLY A 204 10.91 -13.75 -47.83
CA GLY A 204 10.23 -15.02 -47.54
C GLY A 204 11.18 -16.22 -47.38
N SER A 205 12.49 -16.04 -47.61
CA SER A 205 13.49 -17.08 -47.34
C SER A 205 13.59 -17.37 -45.84
N GLY A 206 13.98 -18.60 -45.48
CA GLY A 206 14.26 -18.99 -44.09
C GLY A 206 15.76 -19.12 -43.80
N CYS A 207 16.13 -18.98 -42.53
CA CYS A 207 17.42 -19.46 -42.02
C CYS A 207 17.23 -20.35 -40.78
N GLY A 208 18.25 -21.15 -40.47
CA GLY A 208 18.27 -22.02 -39.32
C GLY A 208 19.66 -22.14 -38.71
N ASN A 209 19.73 -22.25 -37.39
CA ASN A 209 20.94 -22.57 -36.65
C ASN A 209 20.57 -23.45 -35.45
N GLY A 210 21.43 -24.36 -35.03
CA GLY A 210 21.16 -25.22 -33.88
C GLY A 210 22.41 -25.86 -33.30
N SER A 211 22.31 -26.26 -32.04
CA SER A 211 23.33 -27.07 -31.38
C SER A 211 22.69 -27.95 -30.32
N THR A 212 23.23 -29.15 -30.14
CA THR A 212 22.85 -30.11 -29.10
C THR A 212 23.84 -30.17 -27.93
N SER A 213 24.93 -29.41 -28.02
CA SER A 213 26.00 -29.34 -27.01
C SER A 213 26.74 -28.00 -27.16
N THR A 214 26.46 -27.06 -26.27
CA THR A 214 27.08 -25.72 -26.24
C THR A 214 27.07 -25.19 -24.81
N ASN A 215 27.83 -24.13 -24.54
CA ASN A 215 27.94 -23.48 -23.23
C ASN A 215 26.92 -22.35 -23.01
N SER A 216 26.03 -22.15 -23.97
CA SER A 216 24.97 -21.13 -23.94
C SER A 216 23.89 -21.51 -24.93
N ALA A 217 22.62 -21.27 -24.60
CA ALA A 217 21.52 -21.48 -25.53
C ALA A 217 21.33 -20.25 -26.43
N GLY A 218 21.28 -20.44 -27.76
CA GLY A 218 20.92 -19.38 -28.70
C GLY A 218 19.45 -18.99 -28.52
N ALA A 219 19.22 -17.87 -27.86
CA ALA A 219 17.89 -17.44 -27.44
C ALA A 219 17.21 -16.55 -28.47
N ALA A 220 17.96 -15.66 -29.13
CA ALA A 220 17.39 -14.70 -30.08
C ALA A 220 18.44 -14.24 -31.09
N LEU A 221 18.01 -13.56 -32.14
CA LEU A 221 18.90 -12.78 -32.99
C LEU A 221 19.15 -11.40 -32.36
N ILE A 222 20.33 -10.85 -32.64
CA ILE A 222 20.70 -9.49 -32.24
C ILE A 222 21.28 -8.75 -33.43
N ALA A 223 21.03 -7.44 -33.50
CA ALA A 223 21.51 -6.58 -34.57
C ALA A 223 23.04 -6.44 -34.51
N SER A 224 23.71 -6.35 -35.66
CA SER A 224 25.14 -6.06 -35.75
C SER A 224 25.33 -4.63 -36.26
N ASN A 225 25.68 -3.71 -35.36
CA ASN A 225 25.81 -2.28 -35.65
C ASN A 225 27.17 -1.95 -36.33
N GLY A 226 28.18 -2.80 -36.14
CA GLY A 226 29.46 -2.67 -36.84
C GLY A 226 29.35 -2.86 -38.36
N ALA A 227 28.30 -3.53 -38.83
CA ALA A 227 27.95 -3.60 -40.25
C ALA A 227 26.95 -2.49 -40.59
N SER A 228 27.38 -1.49 -41.36
CA SER A 228 26.50 -0.52 -42.05
C SER A 228 25.51 0.28 -41.18
N GLY A 229 25.84 0.58 -39.92
CA GLY A 229 25.06 1.54 -39.10
C GLY A 229 23.64 1.07 -38.76
N VAL A 230 23.43 -0.25 -38.72
CA VAL A 230 22.15 -0.88 -38.42
C VAL A 230 21.61 -0.45 -37.05
N PRO A 231 20.32 -0.07 -36.94
CA PRO A 231 19.73 0.30 -35.65
C PRO A 231 19.70 -0.88 -34.69
N PHE A 232 19.47 -0.60 -33.40
CA PHE A 232 19.34 -1.67 -32.42
C PHE A 232 18.13 -2.55 -32.71
N GLY A 233 18.27 -3.83 -32.37
CA GLY A 233 17.25 -4.85 -32.56
C GLY A 233 16.49 -5.12 -31.29
N GLY A 234 15.18 -5.27 -31.41
CA GLY A 234 14.30 -5.65 -30.32
C GLY A 234 14.34 -7.15 -30.07
N LEU A 235 14.31 -7.56 -28.80
CA LEU A 235 14.20 -8.95 -28.40
C LEU A 235 13.35 -9.13 -27.15
N LYS A 236 12.77 -10.32 -27.05
CA LYS A 236 12.04 -10.83 -25.90
C LYS A 236 12.46 -12.28 -25.65
N ILE A 237 12.80 -12.63 -24.42
CA ILE A 237 13.16 -13.99 -24.02
C ILE A 237 12.34 -14.36 -22.79
N ASP A 238 11.52 -15.39 -22.90
CA ASP A 238 10.73 -15.96 -21.82
C ASP A 238 11.43 -17.21 -21.25
N ILE A 239 11.51 -17.30 -19.93
CA ILE A 239 12.16 -18.39 -19.18
C ILE A 239 11.14 -18.95 -18.18
N PRO A 240 10.32 -19.92 -18.60
CA PRO A 240 9.28 -20.46 -17.73
C PRO A 240 9.84 -21.36 -16.64
N ASN A 241 9.21 -21.34 -15.46
CA ASN A 241 9.47 -22.27 -14.37
C ASN A 241 10.96 -22.31 -13.97
N TYR A 242 11.57 -21.13 -13.82
CA TYR A 242 13.01 -20.99 -13.56
C TYR A 242 13.47 -21.60 -12.22
N LEU A 243 12.52 -21.88 -11.30
CA LEU A 243 12.75 -22.58 -10.03
C LEU A 243 12.58 -24.10 -10.11
N SER A 244 12.10 -24.63 -11.23
CA SER A 244 11.81 -26.06 -11.37
C SER A 244 13.04 -26.92 -11.09
N ALA A 245 12.86 -28.13 -10.55
CA ALA A 245 13.94 -29.13 -10.47
C ALA A 245 14.21 -29.84 -11.81
N ASN A 246 13.49 -29.47 -12.89
CA ASN A 246 13.69 -30.00 -14.23
C ASN A 246 14.61 -29.10 -15.07
N GLN A 247 14.94 -29.56 -16.28
CA GLN A 247 15.67 -28.77 -17.28
C GLN A 247 14.93 -27.46 -17.59
N LYS A 248 15.68 -26.37 -17.82
CA LYS A 248 15.10 -25.04 -18.04
C LYS A 248 14.95 -24.77 -19.53
N SER A 249 13.76 -24.35 -19.94
CA SER A 249 13.50 -23.92 -21.31
C SER A 249 13.74 -22.42 -21.47
N VAL A 250 14.14 -22.04 -22.68
CA VAL A 250 14.32 -20.65 -23.11
C VAL A 250 13.54 -20.48 -24.38
N LEU A 251 12.67 -19.48 -24.44
CA LEU A 251 11.88 -19.16 -25.62
C LEU A 251 12.17 -17.72 -25.98
N GLY A 252 12.73 -17.47 -27.16
CA GLY A 252 13.07 -16.12 -27.58
C GLY A 252 12.45 -15.73 -28.91
N HIS A 253 12.19 -14.44 -29.03
CA HIS A 253 11.70 -13.76 -30.20
C HIS A 253 12.54 -12.50 -30.41
N SER A 254 12.88 -12.19 -31.65
CA SER A 254 13.65 -10.99 -32.00
C SER A 254 13.25 -10.42 -33.34
N GLY A 255 13.41 -9.11 -33.48
CA GLY A 255 13.32 -8.39 -34.74
C GLY A 255 14.53 -7.48 -34.91
N VAL A 256 15.23 -7.62 -36.03
CA VAL A 256 16.38 -6.79 -36.40
C VAL A 256 16.19 -6.23 -37.81
N ILE A 257 16.90 -5.17 -38.17
CA ILE A 257 16.94 -4.65 -39.55
C ILE A 257 18.30 -5.04 -40.14
N GLN A 258 18.32 -5.78 -41.24
CA GLN A 258 19.56 -6.05 -41.96
C GLN A 258 19.82 -4.95 -42.97
N GLY A 259 20.43 -3.85 -42.56
CA GLY A 259 20.90 -2.76 -43.43
C GLY A 259 19.99 -2.50 -44.65
N ASN A 260 20.47 -2.84 -45.85
CA ASN A 260 19.76 -2.66 -47.13
C ASN A 260 18.80 -3.80 -47.54
N VAL A 261 18.74 -4.89 -46.77
CA VAL A 261 17.94 -6.10 -47.07
C VAL A 261 16.54 -6.02 -46.43
N GLY A 262 16.39 -5.31 -45.31
CA GLY A 262 15.12 -5.09 -44.62
C GLY A 262 14.97 -5.88 -43.31
N PRO A 263 13.74 -6.02 -42.78
CA PRO A 263 13.51 -6.64 -41.48
C PRO A 263 13.79 -8.15 -41.52
N LEU A 264 14.37 -8.64 -40.42
CA LEU A 264 14.56 -10.05 -40.13
C LEU A 264 13.91 -10.37 -38.79
N GLN A 265 13.08 -11.41 -38.76
CA GLN A 265 12.51 -11.95 -37.53
C GLN A 265 13.23 -13.24 -37.14
N GLY A 266 13.48 -13.42 -35.85
CA GLY A 266 14.11 -14.60 -35.29
C GLY A 266 13.27 -15.23 -34.19
N LEU A 267 13.20 -16.54 -34.18
CA LEU A 267 12.59 -17.37 -33.13
C LEU A 267 13.67 -18.32 -32.60
N GLY A 268 13.94 -18.24 -31.30
CA GLY A 268 14.89 -19.13 -30.63
C GLY A 268 14.19 -20.02 -29.61
N THR A 269 14.60 -21.27 -29.55
CA THR A 269 14.23 -22.19 -28.49
C THR A 269 15.51 -22.78 -27.93
N GLY A 270 15.63 -22.80 -26.61
CA GLY A 270 16.80 -23.26 -25.90
C GLY A 270 16.43 -24.15 -24.74
N ASN A 271 17.37 -24.99 -24.34
CA ASN A 271 17.27 -25.80 -23.14
C ASN A 271 18.61 -25.80 -22.41
N TRP A 272 18.56 -25.55 -21.11
CA TRP A 272 19.65 -25.82 -20.18
C TRP A 272 19.30 -27.06 -19.38
N THR A 273 20.16 -28.07 -19.44
CA THR A 273 19.87 -29.37 -18.81
C THR A 273 20.11 -29.38 -17.29
N GLY A 274 20.63 -28.28 -16.73
CA GLY A 274 20.76 -28.09 -15.29
C GLY A 274 19.41 -28.05 -14.57
N THR A 275 19.38 -28.61 -13.36
CA THR A 275 18.17 -28.77 -12.55
C THR A 275 18.04 -27.72 -11.44
N SER A 276 19.11 -27.01 -11.11
CA SER A 276 19.09 -25.95 -10.10
C SER A 276 18.16 -24.79 -10.49
N ALA A 277 17.62 -24.10 -9.48
CA ALA A 277 16.93 -22.83 -9.67
C ALA A 277 17.87 -21.79 -10.32
N VAL A 278 17.35 -20.95 -11.22
CA VAL A 278 18.14 -19.88 -11.85
C VAL A 278 18.25 -18.69 -10.89
N THR A 279 19.47 -18.41 -10.45
CA THR A 279 19.82 -17.29 -9.54
C THR A 279 20.62 -16.21 -10.23
N SER A 280 21.22 -16.51 -11.39
CA SER A 280 21.82 -15.53 -12.28
C SER A 280 21.63 -15.89 -13.76
N ILE A 281 21.60 -14.85 -14.60
CA ILE A 281 21.52 -14.97 -16.06
C ILE A 281 22.63 -14.14 -16.67
N THR A 282 23.40 -14.73 -17.58
CA THR A 282 24.41 -14.01 -18.38
C THR A 282 24.03 -14.07 -19.85
N LEU A 283 23.86 -12.90 -20.46
CA LEU A 283 23.70 -12.72 -21.89
C LEU A 283 25.07 -12.57 -22.53
N VAL A 284 25.29 -13.27 -23.64
CA VAL A 284 26.53 -13.23 -24.41
C VAL A 284 26.24 -13.14 -25.90
N ASN A 285 27.14 -12.53 -26.66
CA ASN A 285 27.10 -12.71 -28.10
C ASN A 285 27.84 -13.99 -28.49
N ARG A 286 27.19 -14.90 -29.21
CA ARG A 286 27.81 -16.15 -29.69
C ARG A 286 28.72 -15.92 -30.91
N GLY A 287 28.67 -14.75 -31.54
CA GLY A 287 29.59 -14.30 -32.60
C GLY A 287 30.91 -13.69 -32.10
N SER A 288 31.20 -13.79 -30.80
CA SER A 288 32.46 -13.34 -30.17
C SER A 288 32.78 -11.84 -30.30
N SER A 289 31.79 -11.00 -30.64
CA SER A 289 31.91 -9.53 -30.57
C SER A 289 31.24 -8.97 -29.32
N ASN A 290 31.51 -7.71 -29.00
CA ASN A 290 30.93 -7.05 -27.82
C ASN A 290 29.52 -6.54 -28.11
N PHE A 291 28.68 -6.43 -27.08
CA PHE A 291 27.50 -5.57 -27.11
C PHE A 291 27.93 -4.13 -27.37
N ALA A 292 27.26 -3.48 -28.32
CA ALA A 292 27.50 -2.09 -28.65
C ALA A 292 27.09 -1.18 -27.48
N THR A 293 27.79 -0.05 -27.33
CA THR A 293 27.43 1.00 -26.35
C THR A 293 25.99 1.45 -26.56
N GLY A 294 25.23 1.58 -25.48
CA GLY A 294 23.83 1.99 -25.49
C GLY A 294 22.83 0.83 -25.52
N SER A 295 23.28 -0.42 -25.71
CA SER A 295 22.41 -1.60 -25.65
C SER A 295 21.71 -1.70 -24.29
N LYS A 296 20.41 -1.97 -24.30
CA LYS A 296 19.57 -2.00 -23.09
C LYS A 296 18.92 -3.35 -22.90
N PHE A 297 18.90 -3.82 -21.67
CA PHE A 297 18.24 -5.06 -21.27
C PHE A 297 17.49 -4.85 -19.96
N TRP A 298 16.29 -5.41 -19.86
CA TRP A 298 15.46 -5.39 -18.67
C TRP A 298 15.03 -6.81 -18.33
N LEU A 299 15.23 -7.21 -17.07
CA LEU A 299 14.78 -8.49 -16.53
C LEU A 299 13.51 -8.25 -15.71
N TYR A 300 12.46 -8.98 -16.05
CA TYR A 300 11.17 -8.97 -15.38
C TYR A 300 10.84 -10.36 -14.80
N ALA A 301 9.92 -10.36 -13.84
CA ALA A 301 9.38 -11.53 -13.18
C ALA A 301 7.85 -11.55 -13.26
N MET A 302 7.26 -12.75 -13.31
CA MET A 302 5.81 -12.97 -13.36
C MET A 302 5.37 -14.18 -12.53
#